data_AF-A0A7C2XET8-F1
#
_entry.id   AF-A0A7C2XET8-F1
#
_cell.length_a   1.000
_cell.length_b   1.000
_cell.length_c   1.000
_cell.angle_alpha   90.00
_cell.angle_beta   90.00
_cell.angle_gamma   90.00
#
_symmetry.space_group_name_H-M   'P 1'
#
loop_
_entity.id
_entity.type
_entity.pdbx_description
1 polymer ?
#
loop_
_entity_poly.entity_id
_entity_poly.type
_entity_poly.pdbx_seq_one_letter_code
_entity_poly.pdbx_strand_id
1 'polypeptide(L)'
;MFYPESGWEFSFYYERLKDFMCRNNLSEEEASAMLDPLERMIRDHQAADFCSILRRAGFTRCAIPYQNELYGIAIGIRDAAGR
;
A
#
# COMPACT_ATOMS: atom_id res chain seq x y z
N MET A 1 -0.81 -2.08 0.43
CA MET A 1 -0.90 -0.90 -0.44
C MET A 1 -1.22 0.30 0.43
N PHE A 2 -0.79 1.49 0.02
CA PHE A 2 -0.98 2.74 0.73
C PHE A 2 -1.88 3.64 -0.09
N TYR A 3 -2.83 4.30 0.56
CA TYR A 3 -3.57 5.36 -0.09
C TYR A 3 -2.70 6.63 -0.14
N PRO A 4 -2.63 7.30 -1.30
CA PRO A 4 -1.83 8.51 -1.47
C PRO A 4 -2.52 9.71 -0.78
N GLU A 5 -1.89 10.88 -0.83
CA GLU A 5 -2.36 12.05 -0.07
C GLU A 5 -3.63 12.66 -0.68
N SER A 6 -3.93 12.35 -1.94
CA SER A 6 -5.09 12.87 -2.65
C SER A 6 -5.76 11.84 -3.57
N GLY A 7 -7.05 12.07 -3.85
CA GLY A 7 -7.79 11.26 -4.82
C GLY A 7 -7.25 11.38 -6.25
N TRP A 8 -6.67 12.53 -6.62
CA TRP A 8 -6.03 12.70 -7.93
C TRP A 8 -4.81 11.79 -8.09
N GLU A 9 -3.95 11.73 -7.07
CA GLU A 9 -2.80 10.81 -7.07
C GLU A 9 -3.25 9.35 -7.14
N PHE A 10 -4.33 9.00 -6.42
CA PHE A 10 -4.90 7.66 -6.49
C PHE A 10 -5.31 7.32 -7.93
N SER A 11 -6.07 8.18 -8.60
CA SER A 11 -6.48 7.95 -10.00
C SER A 11 -5.27 7.82 -10.92
N PHE A 12 -4.25 8.66 -10.77
CA PHE A 12 -3.04 8.60 -11.60
C PHE A 12 -2.27 7.28 -11.40
N TYR A 13 -2.07 6.86 -10.15
CA TYR A 13 -1.37 5.61 -9.84
C TYR A 13 -2.18 4.36 -10.20
N TYR A 14 -3.51 4.43 -10.06
CA TYR A 14 -4.43 3.37 -10.50
C TYR A 14 -4.25 3.09 -11.99
N GLU A 15 -4.29 4.13 -12.83
CA GLU A 15 -4.15 3.96 -14.29
C GLU A 15 -2.76 3.42 -14.66
N ARG A 16 -1.70 3.89 -14.02
CA ARG A 16 -0.35 3.36 -14.26
C ARG A 16 -0.21 1.89 -13.85
N LEU A 17 -0.84 1.48 -12.76
CA LEU A 17 -0.85 0.09 -12.32
C LEU A 17 -1.66 -0.80 -13.27
N LYS A 18 -2.82 -0.32 -13.73
CA LYS A 18 -3.64 -0.99 -14.74
C LYS A 18 -2.84 -1.20 -16.04
N ASP A 19 -2.20 -0.14 -16.53
CA ASP A 19 -1.31 -0.19 -17.70
C ASP A 19 -0.19 -1.22 -17.53
N PHE A 20 0.45 -1.25 -16.37
CA PHE A 20 1.49 -2.22 -16.06
C PHE A 20 0.94 -3.66 -16.10
N MET A 21 -0.23 -3.91 -15.52
CA MET A 21 -0.88 -5.23 -15.53
C MET A 21 -1.21 -5.66 -16.96
N CYS A 22 -1.78 -4.78 -17.77
CA CYS A 22 -2.09 -5.05 -19.18
C CYS A 22 -0.83 -5.37 -20.00
N ARG A 23 0.27 -4.64 -19.78
CA ARG A 23 1.58 -4.92 -20.42
C ARG A 23 2.18 -6.26 -20.00
N ASN A 24 1.72 -6.84 -18.89
CA ASN A 24 2.16 -8.14 -18.36
C ASN A 24 1.12 -9.25 -18.59
N ASN A 25 0.37 -9.17 -19.70
CA ASN A 25 -0.55 -10.19 -20.22
C ASN A 25 -1.87 -10.36 -19.47
N LEU A 26 -2.27 -9.41 -18.62
CA LEU A 26 -3.66 -9.37 -18.14
C LEU A 26 -4.54 -8.66 -19.16
N SER A 27 -5.79 -9.09 -19.30
CA SER A 27 -6.78 -8.30 -20.03
C SER A 27 -7.14 -7.03 -19.24
N GLU A 28 -7.70 -6.04 -19.93
CA GLU A 28 -8.20 -4.83 -19.27
C GLU A 28 -9.29 -5.16 -18.24
N GLU A 29 -10.15 -6.13 -18.55
CA GLU A 29 -11.24 -6.59 -17.69
C GLU A 29 -10.71 -7.27 -16.44
N GLU A 30 -9.68 -8.12 -16.57
CA GLU A 30 -9.01 -8.75 -15.42
C GLU A 30 -8.31 -7.70 -14.55
N ALA A 31 -7.60 -6.76 -15.16
CA ALA A 31 -6.93 -5.69 -14.45
C ALA A 31 -7.93 -4.81 -13.68
N SER A 32 -9.01 -4.35 -14.32
CA SER A 32 -10.06 -3.58 -13.65
C SER A 32 -10.77 -4.39 -12.56
N ALA A 33 -11.09 -5.67 -12.77
CA ALA A 33 -11.69 -6.49 -11.73
C ALA A 33 -10.81 -6.63 -10.47
N MET A 34 -9.49 -6.64 -10.65
CA MET A 34 -8.53 -6.65 -9.54
C MET A 34 -8.37 -5.27 -8.87
N LEU A 35 -8.49 -4.19 -9.64
CA LEU A 35 -8.18 -2.83 -9.19
C LEU A 35 -9.39 -2.03 -8.70
N ASP A 36 -10.58 -2.23 -9.24
CA ASP A 36 -11.78 -1.45 -8.84
C ASP A 36 -12.09 -1.50 -7.34
N PRO A 37 -11.88 -2.62 -6.63
CA PRO A 37 -12.07 -2.66 -5.18
C PRO A 37 -11.03 -1.85 -4.39
N LEU A 38 -9.86 -1.53 -4.98
CA LEU A 38 -8.71 -1.01 -4.24
C LEU A 38 -9.03 0.28 -3.53
N GLU A 39 -9.63 1.26 -4.20
CA GLU A 39 -9.90 2.57 -3.59
C GLU A 39 -10.64 2.41 -2.27
N ARG A 40 -11.72 1.61 -2.28
CA ARG A 40 -12.53 1.35 -1.09
C ARG A 40 -11.75 0.59 -0.01
N MET A 41 -10.85 -0.31 -0.42
CA MET A 41 -10.08 -1.13 0.51
C MET A 41 -8.96 -0.36 1.21
N ILE A 42 -8.37 0.64 0.55
CA ILE A 42 -7.17 1.31 1.08
C ILE A 42 -7.39 2.76 1.49
N ARG A 43 -8.53 3.40 1.16
CA ARG A 43 -8.81 4.83 1.40
C ARG A 43 -8.41 5.34 2.79
N ASP A 44 -8.62 4.53 3.82
CA ASP A 44 -8.35 4.90 5.22
C ASP A 44 -6.97 4.43 5.71
N HIS A 45 -6.06 4.10 4.80
CA HIS A 45 -4.76 3.49 5.08
C HIS A 45 -3.64 4.25 4.37
N GLN A 46 -3.35 5.46 4.87
CA GLN A 46 -2.17 6.20 4.43
C GLN A 46 -0.90 5.53 4.94
N ALA A 47 0.22 5.78 4.30
CA ALA A 47 1.51 5.23 4.72
C ALA A 47 1.79 5.48 6.21
N ALA A 48 1.56 6.70 6.69
CA ALA A 48 1.77 7.09 8.08
C ALA A 48 0.99 6.21 9.10
N ASP A 49 -0.18 5.70 8.72
CA ASP A 49 -1.03 4.90 9.61
C ASP A 49 -0.42 3.54 9.91
N PHE A 50 0.36 2.97 9.00
CA PHE A 50 0.94 1.63 9.17
C PHE A 50 1.97 1.58 10.30
N CYS A 51 2.73 2.66 10.52
CA CYS A 51 3.61 2.73 11.68
C CYS A 51 2.81 2.75 13.00
N SER A 52 1.63 3.38 13.01
CA SER A 52 0.71 3.35 14.16
C SER A 52 0.16 1.94 14.39
N ILE A 53 -0.26 1.26 13.32
CA ILE A 53 -0.76 -0.12 13.34
C ILE A 53 0.33 -1.08 13.89
N LEU A 54 1.57 -0.97 13.40
CA LEU A 54 2.69 -1.79 13.87
C LEU A 54 3.00 -1.52 15.36
N ARG A 55 3.00 -0.26 15.80
CA ARG A 55 3.19 0.05 17.24
C ARG A 55 2.08 -0.56 18.10
N ARG A 56 0.81 -0.48 17.66
CA ARG A 56 -0.33 -1.12 18.35
C ARG A 56 -0.19 -2.65 18.41
N ALA A 57 0.45 -3.25 17.42
CA ALA A 57 0.77 -4.69 17.40
C ALA A 57 1.97 -5.08 18.28
N GLY A 58 2.62 -4.13 18.95
CA GLY A 58 3.72 -4.38 19.90
C GLY A 58 5.12 -4.33 19.30
N PHE A 59 5.30 -3.78 18.09
CA PHE A 59 6.62 -3.47 17.55
C PHE A 59 7.18 -2.19 18.17
N THR A 60 8.45 -2.20 18.58
CA THR A 60 9.10 -1.09 19.29
C THR A 60 9.68 -0.06 18.33
N ARG A 61 10.15 -0.49 17.15
CA ARG A 61 10.64 0.39 16.08
C ARG A 61 9.88 0.11 14.81
N CYS A 62 9.39 1.15 14.15
CA CYS A 62 8.61 1.04 12.91
C CYS A 62 9.16 2.00 11.86
N ALA A 63 9.23 1.56 10.62
CA ALA A 63 9.70 2.37 9.49
C ALA A 63 8.99 1.97 8.19
N ILE A 64 8.97 2.89 7.22
CA ILE A 64 8.51 2.65 5.85
C ILE A 64 9.71 2.89 4.93
N PRO A 65 10.60 1.91 4.78
CA PRO A 65 11.83 2.10 4.01
C PRO A 65 11.59 2.26 2.50
N TYR A 66 10.41 1.88 2.01
CA TYR A 66 10.09 1.95 0.59
C TYR A 66 8.61 2.23 0.38
N GLN A 67 8.34 3.21 -0.48
CA GLN A 67 7.04 3.50 -1.02
C GLN A 67 7.20 3.89 -2.49
N ASN A 68 6.40 3.28 -3.35
CA ASN A 68 6.28 3.62 -4.76
C ASN A 68 4.80 3.57 -5.14
N GLU A 69 4.22 4.74 -5.40
CA GLU A 69 2.82 4.88 -5.79
C GLU A 69 1.89 4.24 -4.74
N LEU A 70 1.04 3.30 -5.15
CA LEU A 70 0.13 2.56 -4.25
C LEU A 70 0.83 1.45 -3.46
N TYR A 71 2.07 1.11 -3.81
CA TYR A 71 2.81 0.01 -3.18
C TYR A 71 3.85 0.52 -2.20
N GLY A 72 4.16 -0.31 -1.21
CA GLY A 72 5.40 -0.17 -0.49
C GLY A 72 5.47 -1.13 0.69
N ILE A 73 6.49 -0.92 1.51
CA ILE A 73 6.92 -1.86 2.54
C ILE A 73 6.99 -1.12 3.86
N ALA A 74 6.26 -1.61 4.85
CA ALA A 74 6.38 -1.20 6.25
C ALA A 74 7.09 -2.31 7.04
N ILE A 75 8.02 -1.93 7.92
CA ILE A 75 8.79 -2.85 8.75
C ILE A 75 8.56 -2.50 10.22
N GLY A 76 8.23 -3.52 11.01
CA GLY A 76 8.21 -3.46 12.47
C GLY A 76 9.33 -4.33 13.05
N ILE A 77 10.12 -3.76 13.95
CA ILE A 77 11.12 -4.49 14.74
C ILE A 77 10.60 -4.55 16.17
N ARG A 78 10.59 -5.76 16.72
CA ARG A 78 10.31 -6.00 18.14
C ARG A 78 11.63 -6.40 18.78
N ASP A 79 12.06 -5.65 19.79
CA ASP A 79 13.21 -6.05 20.57
C ASP A 79 12.92 -7.42 21.18
N ALA A 80 13.86 -8.35 21.08
CA ALA A 80 13.76 -9.59 21.83
C ALA A 80 13.71 -9.20 23.31
N ALA A 81 12.64 -9.56 24.01
CA ALA A 81 12.59 -9.43 25.46
C ALA A 81 13.90 -10.01 26.00
N GLY A 82 14.63 -9.21 26.77
CA GLY A 82 15.95 -9.57 27.29
C GLY A 82 15.93 -10.99 27.84
N ARG A 83 16.72 -11.85 27.20
CA ARG A 83 17.16 -13.12 27.78
C ARG A 83 18.42 -12.83 28.57
#